data_AF-A0A2N0S1T6-F1
#
_entry.id   AF-A0A2N0S1T6-F1
#
_cell.length_a   1.000
_cell.length_b   1.000
_cell.length_c   1.000
_cell.angle_alpha   90.00
_cell.angle_beta   90.00
_cell.angle_gamma   90.00
#
_symmetry.space_group_name_H-M   'P 1'
#
loop_
_entity.id
_entity.type
_entity.pdbx_description
1 polymer ?
#
loop_
_entity_poly.entity_id
_entity_poly.type
_entity_poly.pdbx_seq_one_letter_code
_entity_poly.pdbx_strand_id
1 'polypeptide(L)'
;MSRYNTNNFIIKIVATKPFHTLRHIAYEHFIKIDKSPLNTSSQRPLDTILTPYPSLLSNNIDNHIDHALICHPDLKEELKFGAKQLELENLLTFYTDGSVQHIGTTHSISGYGWTQVQPFTPRVKFSGSTVFFPSSSKSESMGILTALIVSPFNCKINIYTDSANCITIFNTRMLSGIASPRQKLKQSNFLIWDLIFFLIEEKQLLVSLYKVSGHSNNPYNDEADLLAKAGAHVIEPIIVNHKFFVKQSLGFISWNRLHVVDRNVRKWADNVIQPLIFNSMVNNKALSPIKQQIIDGDIDWTFTKEWLNFNDQDVPCSAKLSKQQGSRIKKCNFIYPTIDIQQRNYPRLYPIGSIPCIECANARDDNTHVGLCKEHSIHIKNILIRAAHDLHDLIMKNTKDGNSILEETIKNISLFNTSFVDALPQSHPGYLLIHHLVPSDLTKIFNIYINDKKLRFSLFSKFFSTLMSSIDALIWTRRASLVKQWESTLSITKNKKRFYRKRHKKRTPPPPDPGAPDHNLSPSRHYNSRHFATTPYYRDGGFNDNFAHIRWTTSNYLHSGHWTTYRDNIGFNNIDLFLILQNSFLKNVFDIR
;
A
#
# COMPACT_ATOMS: atom_id res chain seq x y z
N MET A 1 -51.82 10.13 6.28
CA MET A 1 -51.24 9.20 7.27
C MET A 1 -51.23 7.82 6.63
N SER A 2 -50.16 7.02 6.51
CA SER A 2 -48.86 6.98 7.16
C SER A 2 -47.93 6.05 6.33
N ARG A 3 -46.73 6.57 6.00
CA ARG A 3 -45.44 5.88 5.77
C ARG A 3 -45.31 4.91 4.59
N TYR A 4 -44.90 5.46 3.44
CA TYR A 4 -44.07 4.73 2.47
C TYR A 4 -42.61 4.74 2.93
N ASN A 5 -42.09 3.55 3.22
CA ASN A 5 -40.68 3.32 3.53
C ASN A 5 -39.93 3.11 2.21
N THR A 6 -39.20 4.13 1.73
CA THR A 6 -38.33 4.02 0.56
C THR A 6 -37.02 3.35 0.96
N ASN A 7 -36.98 2.02 0.87
CA ASN A 7 -35.74 1.27 0.95
C ASN A 7 -34.87 1.61 -0.27
N ASN A 8 -33.82 2.40 -0.04
CA ASN A 8 -32.72 2.62 -0.99
C ASN A 8 -32.03 1.28 -1.29
N PHE A 9 -32.28 0.73 -2.47
CA PHE A 9 -31.56 -0.44 -2.98
C PHE A 9 -30.07 -0.10 -3.15
N ILE A 10 -29.24 -0.59 -2.24
CA ILE A 10 -27.79 -0.64 -2.41
C ILE A 10 -27.50 -1.70 -3.48
N ILE A 11 -27.26 -1.28 -4.71
CA ILE A 11 -26.72 -2.17 -5.75
C ILE A 11 -25.25 -2.45 -5.40
N LYS A 12 -25.01 -3.50 -4.60
CA LYS A 12 -23.67 -4.09 -4.46
C LYS A 12 -23.38 -4.91 -5.72
N ILE A 13 -22.66 -4.34 -6.68
CA ILE A 13 -22.10 -5.14 -7.78
C ILE A 13 -20.91 -5.93 -7.22
N VAL A 14 -21.22 -7.10 -6.64
CA VAL A 14 -20.19 -8.10 -6.34
C VAL A 14 -19.95 -8.86 -7.63
N ALA A 15 -18.77 -8.69 -8.22
CA ALA A 15 -18.43 -9.41 -9.42
C ALA A 15 -18.29 -10.92 -9.11
N THR A 16 -19.30 -11.70 -9.51
CA THR A 16 -19.36 -13.16 -9.31
C THR A 16 -18.54 -13.94 -10.35
N LYS A 17 -17.95 -13.26 -11.33
CA LYS A 17 -17.21 -13.87 -12.44
C LYS A 17 -15.69 -13.80 -12.21
N PRO A 18 -14.92 -14.80 -12.68
CA PRO A 18 -13.45 -14.77 -12.61
C PRO A 18 -12.86 -13.49 -13.23
N PHE A 19 -11.77 -12.99 -12.66
CA PHE A 19 -11.14 -11.73 -13.07
C PHE A 19 -10.79 -11.67 -14.58
N HIS A 20 -10.40 -12.81 -15.17
CA HIS A 20 -10.15 -12.91 -16.61
C HIS A 20 -11.41 -12.67 -17.45
N THR A 21 -12.56 -13.18 -17.00
CA THR A 21 -13.86 -12.98 -17.66
C THR A 21 -14.30 -11.51 -17.57
N LEU A 22 -14.05 -10.86 -16.43
CA LEU A 22 -14.32 -9.42 -16.28
C LEU A 22 -13.39 -8.58 -17.18
N ARG A 23 -12.12 -8.96 -17.32
CA ARG A 23 -11.18 -8.32 -18.26
C ARG A 23 -11.66 -8.45 -19.71
N HIS A 24 -12.11 -9.64 -20.10
CA HIS A 24 -12.65 -9.87 -21.43
C HIS A 24 -13.93 -9.06 -21.65
N ILE A 25 -14.87 -9.06 -20.71
CA ILE A 25 -16.11 -8.29 -20.82
C ILE A 25 -15.82 -6.79 -20.91
N ALA A 26 -14.91 -6.27 -20.08
CA ALA A 26 -14.50 -4.86 -20.13
C ALA A 26 -13.81 -4.50 -21.46
N TYR A 27 -12.99 -5.41 -22.01
CA TYR A 27 -12.36 -5.23 -23.31
C TYR A 27 -13.39 -5.26 -24.46
N GLU A 28 -14.38 -6.15 -24.41
CA GLU A 28 -15.50 -6.17 -25.36
C GLU A 28 -16.34 -4.89 -25.30
N HIS A 29 -16.61 -4.38 -24.09
CA HIS A 29 -17.29 -3.09 -23.93
C HIS A 29 -16.46 -1.93 -24.45
N PHE A 30 -15.14 -1.94 -24.21
CA PHE A 30 -14.22 -0.94 -24.78
C PHE A 30 -14.25 -0.97 -26.30
N ILE A 31 -14.16 -2.15 -26.94
CA ILE A 31 -14.28 -2.31 -28.39
C ILE A 31 -15.63 -1.82 -28.92
N LYS A 32 -16.73 -2.04 -28.19
CA LYS A 32 -18.08 -1.56 -28.57
C LYS A 32 -18.24 -0.04 -28.47
N ILE A 33 -17.55 0.59 -27.51
CA ILE A 33 -17.57 2.06 -27.35
C ILE A 33 -16.68 2.72 -28.42
N ASP A 34 -15.51 2.13 -28.69
CA ASP A 34 -14.51 2.66 -29.63
C ASP A 34 -14.89 2.44 -31.11
N LYS A 35 -15.76 1.47 -31.40
CA LYS A 35 -16.30 1.21 -32.75
C LYS A 35 -17.65 1.89 -33.03
N SER A 36 -18.16 2.73 -32.13
CA SER A 36 -19.37 3.51 -32.41
C SER A 36 -19.01 4.73 -33.27
N PRO A 37 -19.55 4.86 -34.50
CA PRO A 37 -19.33 6.05 -35.31
C PRO A 37 -20.18 7.19 -34.76
N LEU A 38 -19.63 8.01 -33.87
CA LEU A 38 -20.17 9.36 -33.68
C LEU A 38 -19.65 10.23 -34.81
N ASN A 39 -20.47 10.26 -35.86
CA ASN A 39 -20.39 11.11 -37.03
C ASN A 39 -20.14 12.58 -36.68
N THR A 40 -19.15 13.13 -37.37
CA THR A 40 -19.16 14.46 -37.98
C THR A 40 -20.54 14.88 -38.49
N SER A 41 -20.94 16.12 -38.14
CA SER A 41 -21.95 16.98 -38.76
C SER A 41 -22.79 16.44 -39.95
N SER A 42 -24.11 16.35 -39.80
CA SER A 42 -25.11 16.85 -40.77
C SER A 42 -26.55 16.79 -40.21
N GLN A 43 -27.44 17.61 -40.78
CA GLN A 43 -28.72 18.09 -40.26
C GLN A 43 -29.95 17.17 -40.46
N ARG A 44 -31.06 17.53 -39.75
CA ARG A 44 -32.51 17.43 -40.05
C ARG A 44 -33.32 16.20 -39.55
N PRO A 45 -34.66 16.30 -39.39
CA PRO A 45 -35.36 17.10 -38.36
C PRO A 45 -36.46 16.27 -37.65
N LEU A 46 -36.75 16.50 -36.37
CA LEU A 46 -38.04 16.06 -35.83
C LEU A 46 -38.43 16.88 -34.61
N ASP A 47 -39.59 17.50 -34.76
CA ASP A 47 -40.26 18.37 -33.82
C ASP A 47 -40.46 17.67 -32.48
N THR A 48 -39.87 18.23 -31.44
CA THR A 48 -40.36 18.08 -30.07
C THR A 48 -40.11 19.41 -29.40
N ILE A 49 -41.21 20.09 -29.06
CA ILE A 49 -41.23 21.38 -28.38
C ILE A 49 -40.56 21.20 -27.02
N LEU A 50 -39.24 21.37 -26.99
CA LEU A 50 -38.47 21.70 -25.81
C LEU A 50 -38.31 23.21 -25.85
N THR A 51 -38.94 23.88 -24.89
CA THR A 51 -38.74 25.30 -24.61
C THR A 51 -37.25 25.62 -24.70
N PRO A 52 -36.83 26.57 -25.56
CA PRO A 52 -35.42 26.88 -25.72
C PRO A 52 -34.91 27.45 -24.39
N TYR A 53 -33.97 26.74 -23.76
CA TYR A 53 -33.02 27.43 -22.89
C TYR A 53 -32.37 28.51 -23.76
N PRO A 54 -32.43 29.80 -23.37
CA PRO A 54 -31.83 30.84 -24.16
C PRO A 54 -30.35 30.52 -24.30
N SER A 55 -29.88 30.53 -25.55
CA SER A 55 -28.47 30.58 -25.90
C SER A 55 -27.83 31.76 -25.17
N LEU A 56 -27.13 31.49 -24.07
CA LEU A 56 -26.23 32.44 -23.43
C LEU A 56 -24.82 32.11 -23.91
N LEU A 57 -24.42 32.78 -24.99
CA LEU A 57 -23.04 33.15 -25.21
C LEU A 57 -22.66 34.03 -24.01
N SER A 58 -21.99 33.46 -23.01
CA SER A 58 -21.58 34.16 -21.83
C SER A 58 -20.23 33.59 -21.42
N ASN A 59 -19.17 34.35 -21.67
CA ASN A 59 -17.81 34.15 -21.16
C ASN A 59 -17.82 34.25 -19.63
N ASN A 60 -18.62 33.46 -18.92
CA ASN A 60 -18.88 33.69 -17.50
C ASN A 60 -17.94 32.85 -16.65
N ILE A 61 -16.83 33.48 -16.25
CA ILE A 61 -15.87 32.93 -15.28
C ILE A 61 -16.58 32.42 -14.02
N ASP A 62 -17.67 33.07 -13.61
CA ASP A 62 -18.48 32.69 -12.45
C ASP A 62 -19.03 31.27 -12.56
N ASN A 63 -19.40 30.81 -13.76
CA ASN A 63 -19.89 29.46 -14.00
C ASN A 63 -18.80 28.41 -13.67
N HIS A 64 -17.56 28.66 -14.07
CA HIS A 64 -16.44 27.79 -13.72
C HIS A 64 -16.23 27.73 -12.20
N ILE A 65 -16.29 28.87 -11.51
CA ILE A 65 -16.14 28.93 -10.05
C ILE A 65 -17.28 28.19 -9.35
N ASP A 66 -18.52 28.40 -9.80
CA ASP A 66 -19.71 27.84 -9.17
C ASP A 66 -19.82 26.33 -9.34
N HIS A 67 -19.45 25.79 -10.51
CA HIS A 67 -19.67 24.40 -10.85
C HIS A 67 -18.42 23.51 -10.74
N ALA A 68 -17.22 24.06 -10.95
CA ALA A 68 -15.98 23.28 -10.90
C ALA A 68 -15.41 23.14 -9.48
N LEU A 69 -15.81 23.99 -8.54
CA LEU A 69 -15.31 23.99 -7.15
C LEU A 69 -16.42 23.66 -6.13
N ILE A 70 -16.04 22.91 -5.11
CA ILE A 70 -16.83 22.67 -3.90
C ILE A 70 -16.11 23.38 -2.74
N CYS A 71 -16.73 24.41 -2.20
CA CYS A 71 -16.22 25.23 -1.09
C CYS A 71 -17.35 26.06 -0.49
N HIS A 72 -17.07 26.74 0.62
CA HIS A 72 -17.98 27.70 1.24
C HIS A 72 -18.36 28.82 0.24
N PRO A 73 -19.62 29.30 0.21
CA PRO A 73 -20.06 30.37 -0.70
C PRO A 73 -19.19 31.63 -0.68
N ASP A 74 -18.75 32.08 0.51
CA ASP A 74 -17.91 33.28 0.63
C ASP A 74 -16.59 33.18 -0.14
N LEU A 75 -15.98 31.99 -0.20
CA LEU A 75 -14.77 31.76 -0.98
C LEU A 75 -15.04 31.81 -2.49
N LYS A 76 -16.26 31.43 -2.93
CA LYS A 76 -16.65 31.61 -4.32
C LYS A 76 -16.79 33.08 -4.66
N GLU A 77 -17.42 33.85 -3.79
CA GLU A 77 -17.58 35.30 -3.98
C GLU A 77 -16.23 36.03 -3.96
N GLU A 78 -15.28 35.63 -3.11
CA GLU A 78 -13.91 36.15 -3.13
C GLU A 78 -13.20 35.88 -4.46
N LEU A 79 -13.31 34.64 -4.98
CA LEU A 79 -12.74 34.29 -6.29
C LEU A 79 -13.41 35.06 -7.44
N LYS A 80 -14.74 35.22 -7.41
CA LYS A 80 -15.49 36.00 -8.41
C LYS A 80 -15.10 37.47 -8.37
N PHE A 81 -14.94 38.03 -7.16
CA PHE A 81 -14.47 39.40 -6.98
C PHE A 81 -13.05 39.60 -7.54
N GLY A 82 -12.15 38.63 -7.30
CA GLY A 82 -10.83 38.61 -7.92
C GLY A 82 -10.90 38.53 -9.46
N ALA A 83 -11.76 37.66 -10.00
CA ALA A 83 -11.95 37.52 -11.44
C ALA A 83 -12.46 38.81 -12.09
N LYS A 84 -13.43 39.47 -11.46
CA LYS A 84 -14.01 40.73 -11.94
C LYS A 84 -12.97 41.85 -12.02
N GLN A 85 -12.04 41.92 -11.08
CA GLN A 85 -10.95 42.91 -11.13
C GLN A 85 -9.99 42.67 -12.31
N LEU A 86 -9.86 41.42 -12.77
CA LEU A 86 -8.95 41.04 -13.84
C LEU A 86 -9.63 40.90 -15.21
N GLU A 87 -10.94 41.18 -15.31
CA GLU A 87 -11.78 40.84 -16.46
C GLU A 87 -11.27 41.41 -17.80
N LEU A 88 -10.65 42.60 -17.76
CA LEU A 88 -10.18 43.32 -18.95
C LEU A 88 -8.70 43.05 -19.29
N GLU A 89 -8.01 42.23 -18.50
CA GLU A 89 -6.57 42.02 -18.64
C GLU A 89 -6.23 40.97 -19.71
N ASN A 90 -5.30 41.29 -20.60
CA ASN A 90 -4.83 40.36 -21.64
C ASN A 90 -3.49 39.69 -21.31
N LEU A 91 -2.80 40.18 -20.27
CA LEU A 91 -1.54 39.66 -19.78
C LEU A 91 -1.56 39.68 -18.25
N LEU A 92 -1.33 38.53 -17.64
CA LEU A 92 -1.23 38.38 -16.20
C LEU A 92 0.07 37.69 -15.83
N THR A 93 0.65 38.11 -14.70
CA THR A 93 1.81 37.46 -14.10
C THR A 93 1.46 37.11 -12.66
N PHE A 94 1.54 35.83 -12.32
CA PHE A 94 1.27 35.31 -10.99
C PHE A 94 2.53 34.69 -10.38
N TYR A 95 2.71 34.89 -9.08
CA TYR A 95 3.55 34.04 -8.25
C TYR A 95 2.66 33.13 -7.43
N THR A 96 2.94 31.83 -7.44
CA THR A 96 2.11 30.80 -6.78
C THR A 96 2.96 29.90 -5.89
N ASP A 97 2.44 29.55 -4.72
CA ASP A 97 3.10 28.63 -3.80
C ASP A 97 2.10 27.70 -3.09
N GLY A 98 2.60 26.61 -2.52
CA GLY A 98 1.86 25.64 -1.74
C GLY A 98 2.59 25.25 -0.46
N SER A 99 1.87 25.28 0.67
CA SER A 99 2.39 24.90 1.97
C SER A 99 1.69 23.66 2.51
N VAL A 100 2.44 22.77 3.14
CA VAL A 100 1.90 21.67 3.94
C VAL A 100 2.62 21.62 5.27
N GLN A 101 1.85 21.65 6.35
CA GLN A 101 2.37 21.57 7.72
C GLN A 101 1.94 20.26 8.37
N HIS A 102 2.74 19.79 9.33
CA HIS A 102 2.48 18.56 10.11
C HIS A 102 2.17 17.32 9.25
N ILE A 103 2.79 17.22 8.07
CA ILE A 103 2.77 16.05 7.18
C ILE A 103 3.10 14.79 8.00
N GLY A 104 2.37 13.70 7.83
CA GLY A 104 2.57 12.50 8.66
C GLY A 104 1.66 12.40 9.89
N THR A 105 0.87 13.43 10.21
CA THR A 105 0.09 13.49 11.46
C THR A 105 -1.40 13.79 11.23
N THR A 106 -2.22 13.56 12.25
CA THR A 106 -3.65 13.91 12.26
C THR A 106 -3.93 15.42 12.18
N HIS A 107 -2.91 16.25 12.41
CA HIS A 107 -2.99 17.71 12.33
C HIS A 107 -2.45 18.25 10.99
N SER A 108 -2.29 17.38 9.98
CA SER A 108 -1.79 17.80 8.67
C SER A 108 -2.76 18.78 8.02
N ILE A 109 -2.24 19.95 7.66
CA ILE A 109 -2.96 21.03 6.99
C ILE A 109 -2.26 21.39 5.68
N SER A 110 -3.04 21.79 4.67
CA SER A 110 -2.58 22.04 3.30
C SER A 110 -3.13 23.39 2.85
N GLY A 111 -2.24 24.35 2.57
CA GLY A 111 -2.58 25.69 2.11
C GLY A 111 -1.91 26.00 0.78
N TYR A 112 -2.49 26.95 0.05
CA TYR A 112 -1.92 27.47 -1.18
C TYR A 112 -2.23 28.95 -1.30
N GLY A 113 -1.41 29.66 -2.06
CA GLY A 113 -1.54 31.09 -2.21
C GLY A 113 -0.95 31.57 -3.53
N TRP A 114 -1.46 32.71 -4.00
CA TRP A 114 -0.91 33.38 -5.15
C TRP A 114 -1.08 34.89 -5.06
N THR A 115 -0.16 35.61 -5.69
CA THR A 115 -0.25 37.05 -5.91
C THR A 115 -0.09 37.37 -7.38
N GLN A 116 -1.00 38.22 -7.88
CA GLN A 116 -0.91 38.84 -9.19
C GLN A 116 0.07 40.02 -9.09
N VAL A 117 0.97 40.18 -10.07
CA VAL A 117 2.01 41.22 -10.07
C VAL A 117 2.25 41.89 -11.43
N GLN A 118 1.37 41.72 -12.41
CA GLN A 118 1.57 42.38 -13.71
C GLN A 118 1.55 43.91 -13.54
N PRO A 119 2.52 44.65 -14.10
CA PRO A 119 2.51 46.12 -14.07
C PRO A 119 1.21 46.71 -14.63
N PHE A 120 0.71 47.78 -14.02
CA PHE A 120 -0.51 48.51 -14.41
C PHE A 120 -1.82 47.71 -14.34
N THR A 121 -1.81 46.57 -13.67
CA THR A 121 -3.00 45.75 -13.43
C THR A 121 -3.35 45.71 -11.94
N PRO A 122 -4.60 45.44 -11.55
CA PRO A 122 -4.98 45.34 -10.15
C PRO A 122 -4.23 44.24 -9.40
N ARG A 123 -3.66 44.58 -8.24
CA ARG A 123 -2.94 43.62 -7.39
C ARG A 123 -3.91 42.75 -6.62
N VAL A 124 -4.30 41.64 -7.22
CA VAL A 124 -5.16 40.63 -6.60
C VAL A 124 -4.31 39.56 -5.91
N LYS A 125 -4.72 39.16 -4.71
CA LYS A 125 -4.09 38.10 -3.93
C LYS A 125 -5.15 37.12 -3.49
N PHE A 126 -4.78 35.86 -3.32
CA PHE A 126 -5.67 34.85 -2.79
C PHE A 126 -4.90 33.85 -1.94
N SER A 127 -5.54 33.37 -0.87
CA SER A 127 -5.05 32.28 -0.04
C SER A 127 -6.20 31.33 0.27
N GLY A 128 -5.97 30.02 0.14
CA GLY A 128 -6.97 29.02 0.49
C GLY A 128 -6.36 27.75 1.05
N SER A 129 -7.21 26.90 1.63
CA SER A 129 -6.84 25.56 2.05
C SER A 129 -7.41 24.50 1.11
N THR A 130 -6.80 23.32 1.12
CA THR A 130 -7.36 22.14 0.47
C THR A 130 -7.26 20.93 1.39
N VAL A 131 -8.13 19.95 1.17
CA VAL A 131 -8.25 18.76 2.01
C VAL A 131 -8.25 17.50 1.17
N PHE A 132 -8.16 16.37 1.87
CA PHE A 132 -7.92 15.04 1.33
C PHE A 132 -6.55 14.95 0.67
N PHE A 133 -5.77 13.93 1.05
CA PHE A 133 -4.50 13.65 0.41
C PHE A 133 -3.49 14.81 0.48
N PRO A 134 -3.30 15.45 1.66
CA PRO A 134 -2.44 16.64 1.79
C PRO A 134 -1.02 16.33 1.32
N SER A 135 -0.48 17.18 0.44
CA SER A 135 0.88 17.06 -0.09
C SER A 135 1.31 18.37 -0.75
N SER A 136 2.60 18.69 -0.72
CA SER A 136 3.17 19.91 -1.33
C SER A 136 2.66 20.09 -2.77
N SER A 137 2.75 19.01 -3.56
CA SER A 137 2.30 19.02 -4.95
C SER A 137 0.79 19.22 -5.13
N LYS A 138 -0.05 18.89 -4.13
CA LYS A 138 -1.49 19.19 -4.19
C LYS A 138 -1.73 20.68 -3.95
N SER A 139 -1.14 21.22 -2.88
CA SER A 139 -1.18 22.65 -2.57
C SER A 139 -0.66 23.51 -3.73
N GLU A 140 0.54 23.22 -4.23
CA GLU A 140 1.16 23.95 -5.36
C GLU A 140 0.26 23.93 -6.60
N SER A 141 -0.30 22.76 -6.94
CA SER A 141 -1.22 22.64 -8.07
C SER A 141 -2.55 23.38 -7.86
N MET A 142 -3.04 23.52 -6.62
CA MET A 142 -4.21 24.35 -6.33
C MET A 142 -3.91 25.85 -6.49
N GLY A 143 -2.71 26.29 -6.12
CA GLY A 143 -2.27 27.67 -6.36
C GLY A 143 -2.34 28.02 -7.85
N ILE A 144 -1.81 27.15 -8.71
CA ILE A 144 -1.89 27.28 -10.17
C ILE A 144 -3.36 27.26 -10.64
N LEU A 145 -4.15 26.29 -10.21
CA LEU A 145 -5.55 26.16 -10.61
C LEU A 145 -6.37 27.41 -10.26
N THR A 146 -6.24 27.92 -9.05
CA THR A 146 -7.01 29.10 -8.63
C THR A 146 -6.55 30.39 -9.28
N ALA A 147 -5.27 30.54 -9.65
CA ALA A 147 -4.83 31.66 -10.48
C ALA A 147 -5.46 31.61 -11.89
N LEU A 148 -5.56 30.41 -12.49
CA LEU A 148 -6.17 30.23 -13.82
C LEU A 148 -7.69 30.37 -13.82
N ILE A 149 -8.36 29.93 -12.74
CA ILE A 149 -9.83 29.99 -12.68
C ILE A 149 -10.33 31.44 -12.59
N VAL A 150 -9.57 32.36 -12.00
CA VAL A 150 -9.93 33.79 -11.94
C VAL A 150 -9.48 34.58 -13.18
N SER A 151 -8.60 34.01 -14.01
CA SER A 151 -8.08 34.71 -15.20
C SER A 151 -9.15 34.85 -16.29
N PRO A 152 -9.15 35.95 -17.07
CA PRO A 152 -10.10 36.16 -18.16
C PRO A 152 -9.83 35.27 -19.38
N PHE A 153 -10.78 35.25 -20.30
CA PHE A 153 -10.66 34.55 -21.58
C PHE A 153 -9.60 35.21 -22.46
N ASN A 154 -8.95 34.42 -23.32
CA ASN A 154 -7.92 34.87 -24.27
C ASN A 154 -6.73 35.59 -23.61
N CYS A 155 -6.41 35.25 -22.36
CA CYS A 155 -5.34 35.88 -21.60
C CYS A 155 -4.01 35.13 -21.76
N LYS A 156 -2.91 35.88 -21.87
CA LYS A 156 -1.55 35.35 -21.71
C LYS A 156 -1.18 35.36 -20.23
N ILE A 157 -0.73 34.23 -19.70
CA ILE A 157 -0.49 34.07 -18.26
C ILE A 157 0.92 33.53 -18.03
N ASN A 158 1.71 34.28 -17.26
CA ASN A 158 3.01 33.86 -16.76
C ASN A 158 2.87 33.42 -15.30
N ILE A 159 3.22 32.18 -14.98
CA ILE A 159 3.17 31.65 -13.62
C ILE A 159 4.58 31.36 -13.14
N TYR A 160 4.98 32.02 -12.06
CA TYR A 160 6.23 31.79 -11.36
C TYR A 160 5.97 30.91 -10.15
N THR A 161 6.66 29.76 -10.08
CA THR A 161 6.52 28.80 -8.97
C THR A 161 7.86 28.16 -8.66
N ASP A 162 8.07 27.79 -7.40
CA ASP A 162 9.23 27.01 -6.97
C ASP A 162 9.01 25.49 -7.15
N SER A 163 7.81 25.06 -7.57
CA SER A 163 7.52 23.63 -7.77
C SER A 163 8.04 23.10 -9.11
N ALA A 164 9.24 22.51 -9.09
CA ALA A 164 9.76 21.79 -10.25
C ALA A 164 8.85 20.62 -10.68
N ASN A 165 8.14 20.01 -9.72
CA ASN A 165 7.20 18.92 -10.00
C ASN A 165 5.98 19.41 -10.79
N CYS A 166 5.39 20.55 -10.42
CA CYS A 166 4.27 21.13 -11.17
C CYS A 166 4.68 21.52 -12.59
N ILE A 167 5.86 22.13 -12.77
CA ILE A 167 6.41 22.48 -14.09
C ILE A 167 6.58 21.23 -14.95
N THR A 168 7.16 20.16 -14.38
CA THR A 168 7.37 18.90 -15.09
C THR A 168 6.04 18.27 -15.53
N ILE A 169 5.04 18.24 -14.65
CA ILE A 169 3.72 17.68 -14.98
C ILE A 169 3.01 18.52 -16.05
N PHE A 170 3.03 19.85 -15.92
CA PHE A 170 2.44 20.77 -16.89
C PHE A 170 3.07 20.57 -18.27
N ASN A 171 4.39 20.61 -18.37
CA ASN A 171 5.11 20.40 -19.63
C ASN A 171 4.84 19.01 -20.22
N THR A 172 4.83 17.97 -19.37
CA THR A 172 4.52 16.61 -19.82
C THR A 172 3.13 16.53 -20.42
N ARG A 173 2.12 17.15 -19.80
CA ARG A 173 0.73 17.15 -20.28
C ARG A 173 0.54 18.03 -21.52
N MET A 174 1.26 19.14 -21.64
CA MET A 174 1.26 19.98 -22.85
C MET A 174 1.87 19.27 -24.06
N LEU A 175 2.95 18.51 -23.84
CA LEU A 175 3.65 17.78 -24.89
C LEU A 175 3.03 16.41 -25.20
N SER A 176 2.35 15.80 -24.23
CA SER A 176 1.66 14.54 -24.44
C SER A 176 0.36 14.78 -25.18
N GLY A 177 0.07 13.97 -26.20
CA GLY A 177 -1.28 13.89 -26.77
C GLY A 177 -2.30 13.35 -25.76
N ILE A 178 -3.43 12.83 -26.26
CA ILE A 178 -4.52 12.33 -25.42
C ILE A 178 -4.02 11.25 -24.44
N ALA A 179 -3.99 11.59 -23.14
CA ALA A 179 -3.57 10.68 -22.09
C ALA A 179 -4.59 9.54 -21.93
N SER A 180 -4.13 8.29 -21.99
CA SER A 180 -4.98 7.14 -21.75
C SER A 180 -5.60 7.17 -20.33
N PRO A 181 -6.80 6.59 -20.13
CA PRO A 181 -7.42 6.43 -18.81
C PRO A 181 -6.45 5.91 -17.74
N ARG A 182 -5.58 4.95 -18.12
CA ARG A 182 -4.58 4.37 -17.23
C ARG A 182 -3.49 5.36 -16.81
N GLN A 183 -3.03 6.22 -17.72
CA GLN A 183 -2.03 7.24 -17.42
C GLN A 183 -2.63 8.30 -16.49
N LYS A 184 -3.85 8.77 -16.79
CA LYS A 184 -4.59 9.71 -15.93
C LYS A 184 -4.74 9.20 -14.51
N LEU A 185 -5.25 7.98 -14.33
CA LEU A 185 -5.44 7.36 -13.01
C LEU A 185 -4.13 7.02 -12.27
N LYS A 186 -2.97 7.11 -12.92
CA LYS A 186 -1.66 6.96 -12.28
C LYS A 186 -1.08 8.28 -11.82
N GLN A 187 -1.51 9.40 -12.40
CA GLN A 187 -1.08 10.73 -12.03
C GLN A 187 -1.72 11.13 -10.70
N SER A 188 -0.91 11.66 -9.78
CA SER A 188 -1.42 12.24 -8.55
C SER A 188 -2.11 13.58 -8.84
N ASN A 189 -3.16 13.87 -8.08
CA ASN A 189 -3.97 15.08 -8.18
C ASN A 189 -4.59 15.26 -9.59
N PHE A 190 -4.95 14.15 -10.25
CA PHE A 190 -5.38 14.21 -11.66
C PHE A 190 -6.62 15.10 -11.87
N LEU A 191 -7.49 15.24 -10.87
CA LEU A 191 -8.67 16.13 -10.95
C LEU A 191 -8.28 17.60 -11.06
N ILE A 192 -7.26 18.03 -10.30
CA ILE A 192 -6.76 19.42 -10.35
C ILE A 192 -6.16 19.68 -11.74
N TRP A 193 -5.33 18.75 -12.22
CA TRP A 193 -4.73 18.88 -13.54
C TRP A 193 -5.76 18.82 -14.67
N ASP A 194 -6.74 17.93 -14.60
CA ASP A 194 -7.79 17.87 -15.62
C ASP A 194 -8.61 19.18 -15.65
N LEU A 195 -8.81 19.85 -14.50
CA LEU A 195 -9.45 21.17 -14.47
C LEU A 195 -8.55 22.28 -15.01
N ILE A 196 -7.25 22.29 -14.68
CA ILE A 196 -6.28 23.23 -15.24
C ILE A 196 -6.30 23.17 -16.77
N PHE A 197 -6.18 21.97 -17.34
CA PHE A 197 -6.15 21.80 -18.79
C PHE A 197 -7.49 22.11 -19.45
N PHE A 198 -8.61 21.75 -18.80
CA PHE A 198 -9.93 22.19 -19.24
C PHE A 198 -10.01 23.73 -19.33
N LEU A 199 -9.56 24.45 -18.29
CA LEU A 199 -9.61 25.91 -18.27
C LEU A 199 -8.72 26.54 -19.34
N ILE A 200 -7.54 25.95 -19.61
CA ILE A 200 -6.64 26.43 -20.66
C ILE A 200 -7.30 26.33 -22.03
N GLU A 201 -7.94 25.19 -22.32
CA GLU A 201 -8.65 24.97 -23.57
C GLU A 201 -9.91 25.85 -23.69
N GLU A 202 -10.79 25.81 -22.69
CA GLU A 202 -12.09 26.51 -22.69
C GLU A 202 -11.92 28.03 -22.72
N LYS A 203 -10.96 28.57 -21.96
CA LYS A 203 -10.69 30.02 -21.92
C LYS A 203 -9.66 30.49 -22.95
N GLN A 204 -9.14 29.60 -23.79
CA GLN A 204 -8.10 29.90 -24.79
C GLN A 204 -6.87 30.62 -24.16
N LEU A 205 -6.36 30.10 -23.04
CA LEU A 205 -5.25 30.72 -22.31
C LEU A 205 -3.89 30.37 -22.92
N LEU A 206 -2.99 31.35 -22.97
CA LEU A 206 -1.58 31.11 -23.30
C LEU A 206 -0.75 31.09 -22.01
N VAL A 207 -0.58 29.91 -21.42
CA VAL A 207 0.07 29.73 -20.10
C VAL A 207 1.54 29.33 -20.24
N SER A 208 2.42 30.03 -19.53
CA SER A 208 3.85 29.71 -19.41
C SER A 208 4.25 29.61 -17.94
N LEU A 209 4.91 28.51 -17.55
CA LEU A 209 5.40 28.30 -16.18
C LEU A 209 6.92 28.52 -16.11
N TYR A 210 7.37 29.26 -15.10
CA TYR A 210 8.75 29.62 -14.85
C TYR A 210 9.19 29.15 -13.46
N LYS A 211 10.36 28.50 -13.39
CA LYS A 211 10.95 28.08 -12.12
C LYS A 211 11.54 29.29 -11.41
N VAL A 212 11.12 29.52 -10.17
CA VAL A 212 11.80 30.41 -9.22
C VAL A 212 12.66 29.56 -8.29
N SER A 213 13.84 30.02 -7.92
CA SER A 213 14.66 29.34 -6.92
C SER A 213 14.02 29.49 -5.54
N GLY A 214 13.83 28.39 -4.81
CA GLY A 214 13.35 28.47 -3.43
C GLY A 214 14.36 29.26 -2.58
N HIS A 215 13.85 30.10 -1.67
CA HIS A 215 14.68 30.96 -0.79
C HIS A 215 15.59 31.95 -1.54
N SER A 216 15.21 32.39 -2.74
CA SER A 216 16.00 33.36 -3.53
C SER A 216 15.77 34.82 -3.16
N ASN A 217 15.12 35.11 -2.02
CA ASN A 217 14.67 36.45 -1.60
C ASN A 217 13.90 37.20 -2.71
N ASN A 218 13.09 36.47 -3.49
CA ASN A 218 12.21 37.11 -4.46
C ASN A 218 10.95 37.58 -3.70
N PRO A 219 10.70 38.91 -3.58
CA PRO A 219 9.64 39.42 -2.72
C PRO A 219 8.25 38.92 -3.10
N TYR A 220 7.99 38.63 -4.38
CA TYR A 220 6.69 38.13 -4.83
C TYR A 220 6.53 36.63 -4.57
N ASN A 221 7.63 35.88 -4.63
CA ASN A 221 7.62 34.47 -4.23
C ASN A 221 7.46 34.33 -2.71
N ASP A 222 8.17 35.15 -1.94
CA ASP A 222 8.08 35.18 -0.48
C ASP A 222 6.66 35.59 -0.04
N GLU A 223 6.01 36.50 -0.77
CA GLU A 223 4.60 36.84 -0.58
C GLU A 223 3.67 35.66 -0.88
N ALA A 224 3.91 34.90 -1.95
CA ALA A 224 3.13 33.70 -2.26
C ALA A 224 3.31 32.60 -1.20
N ASP A 225 4.52 32.39 -0.67
CA ASP A 225 4.81 31.46 0.44
C ASP A 225 4.06 31.87 1.72
N LEU A 226 4.07 33.16 2.06
CA LEU A 226 3.31 33.70 3.19
C LEU A 226 1.80 33.46 3.02
N LEU A 227 1.26 33.72 1.83
CA LEU A 227 -0.15 33.45 1.52
C LEU A 227 -0.47 31.95 1.59
N ALA A 228 0.43 31.08 1.13
CA ALA A 228 0.24 29.63 1.19
C ALA A 228 0.26 29.11 2.63
N LYS A 229 1.14 29.64 3.48
CA LYS A 229 1.20 29.33 4.92
C LYS A 229 -0.04 29.83 5.64
N ALA A 230 -0.49 31.05 5.38
CA ALA A 230 -1.74 31.59 5.94
C ALA A 230 -2.96 30.77 5.46
N GLY A 231 -2.99 30.43 4.17
CA GLY A 231 -4.01 29.59 3.55
C GLY A 231 -4.15 28.23 4.23
N ALA A 232 -3.07 27.65 4.75
CA ALA A 232 -3.12 26.34 5.43
C ALA A 232 -3.98 26.37 6.70
N HIS A 233 -4.14 27.53 7.32
CA HIS A 233 -4.96 27.72 8.51
C HIS A 233 -6.40 28.16 8.20
N VAL A 234 -6.76 28.34 6.93
CA VAL A 234 -8.15 28.61 6.51
C VAL A 234 -8.98 27.36 6.77
N ILE A 235 -10.01 27.50 7.60
CA ILE A 235 -10.88 26.38 8.01
C ILE A 235 -11.67 25.83 6.82
N GLU A 236 -12.11 26.71 5.93
CA GLU A 236 -12.96 26.36 4.79
C GLU A 236 -12.13 25.94 3.57
N PRO A 237 -12.14 24.65 3.18
CA PRO A 237 -11.29 24.19 2.11
C PRO A 237 -11.96 24.27 0.74
N ILE A 238 -11.13 24.33 -0.29
CA ILE A 238 -11.53 24.23 -1.69
C ILE A 238 -11.09 22.87 -2.24
N ILE A 239 -12.03 22.16 -2.86
CA ILE A 239 -11.79 20.92 -3.60
C ILE A 239 -12.44 20.98 -4.98
N VAL A 240 -11.87 20.22 -5.92
CA VAL A 240 -12.42 20.12 -7.29
C VAL A 240 -13.69 19.27 -7.30
N ASN A 241 -14.75 19.78 -7.91
CA ASN A 241 -15.97 19.03 -8.15
C ASN A 241 -15.74 18.00 -9.26
N HIS A 242 -15.51 16.73 -8.92
CA HIS A 242 -15.37 15.67 -9.92
C HIS A 242 -16.60 15.52 -10.85
N LYS A 243 -17.79 15.94 -10.39
CA LYS A 243 -19.00 15.96 -11.22
C LYS A 243 -18.97 17.08 -12.25
N PHE A 244 -18.01 17.99 -12.24
CA PHE A 244 -17.81 18.93 -13.34
C PHE A 244 -17.51 18.19 -14.65
N PHE A 245 -16.88 17.01 -14.55
CA PHE A 245 -16.44 16.22 -15.70
C PHE A 245 -17.46 15.15 -16.15
N VAL A 246 -18.78 15.30 -15.93
CA VAL A 246 -19.81 14.24 -16.17
C VAL A 246 -19.73 13.59 -17.56
N LYS A 247 -19.25 14.32 -18.57
CA LYS A 247 -19.10 13.81 -19.95
C LYS A 247 -17.94 12.82 -20.12
N GLN A 248 -17.07 12.65 -19.11
CA GLN A 248 -15.97 11.69 -19.16
C GLN A 248 -16.48 10.27 -18.81
N SER A 249 -16.15 9.29 -19.65
CA SER A 249 -16.50 7.86 -19.47
C SER A 249 -15.70 7.14 -18.38
N LEU A 250 -14.99 7.89 -17.52
CA LEU A 250 -14.12 7.36 -16.47
C LEU A 250 -14.92 7.11 -15.18
N GLY A 251 -14.95 5.85 -14.75
CA GLY A 251 -15.44 5.50 -13.41
C GLY A 251 -14.44 5.94 -12.34
N PHE A 252 -14.87 6.81 -11.43
CA PHE A 252 -14.06 7.26 -10.30
C PHE A 252 -14.32 6.43 -9.04
N ILE A 253 -13.25 6.16 -8.29
CA ILE A 253 -13.35 5.50 -6.97
C ILE A 253 -13.39 6.60 -5.91
N SER A 254 -14.43 6.61 -5.09
CA SER A 254 -14.54 7.48 -3.91
C SER A 254 -14.30 6.67 -2.64
N TRP A 255 -13.61 7.26 -1.66
CA TRP A 255 -13.52 6.67 -0.33
C TRP A 255 -14.69 7.14 0.53
N ASN A 256 -15.40 6.19 1.14
CA ASN A 256 -16.56 6.42 2.02
C ASN A 256 -17.58 7.47 1.51
N ARG A 257 -17.79 7.56 0.19
CA ARG A 257 -18.64 8.58 -0.46
C ARG A 257 -18.26 10.03 -0.17
N LEU A 258 -17.08 10.29 0.39
CA LEU A 258 -16.57 11.64 0.62
C LEU A 258 -16.06 12.22 -0.70
N HIS A 259 -14.80 11.96 -1.03
CA HIS A 259 -14.17 12.50 -2.23
C HIS A 259 -13.49 11.42 -3.08
N VAL A 260 -13.21 11.75 -4.33
CA VAL A 260 -12.56 10.85 -5.28
C VAL A 260 -11.11 10.61 -4.86
N VAL A 261 -10.65 9.37 -5.04
CA VAL A 261 -9.22 9.02 -4.93
C VAL A 261 -8.50 9.55 -6.16
N ASP A 262 -8.05 10.80 -6.08
CA ASP A 262 -7.39 11.56 -7.16
C ASP A 262 -5.91 11.19 -7.37
N ARG A 263 -5.53 9.96 -7.04
CA ARG A 263 -4.15 9.43 -7.10
C ARG A 263 -4.14 7.99 -7.61
N ASN A 264 -2.95 7.39 -7.71
CA ASN A 264 -2.82 5.99 -8.11
C ASN A 264 -3.58 5.05 -7.16
N VAL A 265 -4.78 4.65 -7.57
CA VAL A 265 -5.72 3.84 -6.79
C VAL A 265 -5.09 2.53 -6.30
N ARG A 266 -4.27 1.87 -7.15
CA ARG A 266 -3.61 0.62 -6.77
C ARG A 266 -2.65 0.82 -5.61
N LYS A 267 -1.76 1.81 -5.73
CA LYS A 267 -0.81 2.15 -4.66
C LYS A 267 -1.53 2.60 -3.38
N TRP A 268 -2.58 3.40 -3.53
CA TRP A 268 -3.40 3.84 -2.40
C TRP A 268 -4.06 2.66 -1.68
N ALA A 269 -4.65 1.72 -2.42
CA ALA A 269 -5.25 0.51 -1.85
C ALA A 269 -4.21 -0.43 -1.25
N ASP A 270 -3.04 -0.59 -1.88
CA ASP A 270 -1.95 -1.43 -1.37
C ASP A 270 -1.48 -0.97 0.01
N ASN A 271 -1.33 0.34 0.24
CA ASN A 271 -0.94 0.89 1.54
C ASN A 271 -1.88 0.49 2.68
N VAL A 272 -3.14 0.21 2.37
CA VAL A 272 -4.17 -0.23 3.32
C VAL A 272 -4.20 -1.75 3.44
N ILE A 273 -4.11 -2.44 2.30
CA ILE A 273 -4.29 -3.89 2.21
C ILE A 273 -3.08 -4.63 2.79
N GLN A 274 -1.86 -4.15 2.57
CA GLN A 274 -0.63 -4.82 3.03
C GLN A 274 -0.60 -4.98 4.57
N PRO A 275 -0.92 -3.96 5.38
CA PRO A 275 -1.04 -4.10 6.83
C PRO A 275 -2.07 -5.15 7.26
N LEU A 276 -3.20 -5.24 6.56
CA LEU A 276 -4.24 -6.23 6.87
C LEU A 276 -3.77 -7.65 6.58
N ILE A 277 -3.12 -7.84 5.44
CA ILE A 277 -2.54 -9.12 5.07
C ILE A 277 -1.46 -9.52 6.08
N PHE A 278 -0.60 -8.57 6.47
CA PHE A 278 0.44 -8.79 7.46
C PHE A 278 -0.12 -9.11 8.85
N ASN A 279 -1.08 -8.31 9.34
CA ASN A 279 -1.76 -8.56 10.61
C ASN A 279 -2.46 -9.93 10.61
N SER A 280 -3.11 -10.30 9.51
CA SER A 280 -3.73 -11.62 9.36
C SER A 280 -2.69 -12.75 9.31
N MET A 281 -1.50 -12.49 8.77
CA MET A 281 -0.40 -13.46 8.74
C MET A 281 0.14 -13.70 10.15
N VAL A 282 0.53 -12.66 10.88
CA VAL A 282 1.14 -12.78 12.22
C VAL A 282 0.18 -13.39 13.25
N ASN A 283 -1.13 -13.20 13.06
CA ASN A 283 -2.18 -13.77 13.90
C ASN A 283 -2.60 -15.20 13.49
N ASN A 284 -1.94 -15.80 12.50
CA ASN A 284 -2.23 -17.17 12.10
C ASN A 284 -1.83 -18.14 13.22
N LYS A 285 -2.73 -19.07 13.57
CA LYS A 285 -2.47 -20.12 14.58
C LYS A 285 -1.19 -20.92 14.29
N ALA A 286 -0.82 -21.08 13.02
CA ALA A 286 0.44 -21.75 12.67
C ALA A 286 1.68 -21.04 13.23
N LEU A 287 1.62 -19.73 13.47
CA LEU A 287 2.70 -18.94 14.05
C LEU A 287 2.63 -18.85 15.58
N SER A 288 1.68 -19.54 16.24
CA SER A 288 1.63 -19.58 17.70
C SER A 288 2.95 -19.98 18.39
N PRO A 289 3.81 -20.85 17.83
CA PRO A 289 5.10 -21.16 18.44
C PRO A 289 6.04 -19.96 18.57
N ILE A 290 5.89 -18.93 17.74
CA ILE A 290 6.76 -17.75 17.74
C ILE A 290 6.01 -16.48 18.14
N LYS A 291 4.81 -16.61 18.70
CA LYS A 291 3.94 -15.48 19.04
C LYS A 291 4.63 -14.45 19.93
N GLN A 292 5.35 -14.92 20.95
CA GLN A 292 6.05 -14.02 21.88
C GLN A 292 7.15 -13.23 21.16
N GLN A 293 7.97 -13.90 20.34
CA GLN A 293 9.02 -13.27 19.54
C GLN A 293 8.46 -12.26 18.51
N ILE A 294 7.26 -12.49 17.99
CA ILE A 294 6.55 -11.51 17.13
C ILE A 294 6.18 -10.26 17.95
N ILE A 295 5.64 -10.44 19.16
CA ILE A 295 5.20 -9.35 20.04
C ILE A 295 6.40 -8.52 20.52
N ASP A 296 7.50 -9.19 20.87
CA ASP A 296 8.70 -8.56 21.42
C ASP A 296 9.56 -7.87 20.34
N GLY A 297 9.23 -8.06 19.06
CA GLY A 297 9.94 -7.43 17.95
C GLY A 297 11.26 -8.11 17.58
N ASP A 298 11.40 -9.40 17.90
CA ASP A 298 12.62 -10.19 17.65
C ASP A 298 12.85 -10.52 16.17
N ILE A 299 11.88 -10.24 15.30
CA ILE A 299 11.94 -10.52 13.86
C ILE A 299 12.07 -9.22 13.06
N ASP A 300 13.13 -9.11 12.27
CA ASP A 300 13.26 -8.05 11.27
C ASP A 300 12.49 -8.44 10.01
N TRP A 301 11.27 -7.93 9.88
CA TRP A 301 10.40 -8.20 8.73
C TRP A 301 10.92 -7.61 7.41
N THR A 302 11.77 -6.58 7.46
CA THR A 302 12.36 -5.98 6.25
C THR A 302 13.41 -6.92 5.67
N PHE A 303 14.37 -7.34 6.49
CA PHE A 303 15.39 -8.30 6.06
C PHE A 303 14.81 -9.68 5.80
N THR A 304 13.79 -10.11 6.55
CA THR A 304 13.03 -11.33 6.25
C THR A 304 12.40 -11.26 4.87
N LYS A 305 11.74 -10.16 4.51
CA LYS A 305 11.18 -9.97 3.17
C LYS A 305 12.25 -10.00 2.09
N GLU A 306 13.40 -9.34 2.30
CA GLU A 306 14.52 -9.40 1.37
C GLU A 306 15.01 -10.82 1.17
N TRP A 307 15.21 -11.59 2.26
CA TRP A 307 15.63 -12.99 2.18
C TRP A 307 14.62 -13.91 1.48
N LEU A 308 13.32 -13.75 1.77
CA LEU A 308 12.27 -14.55 1.14
C LEU A 308 12.21 -14.30 -0.38
N ASN A 309 12.53 -13.08 -0.82
CA ASN A 309 12.56 -12.71 -2.24
C ASN A 309 13.94 -12.88 -2.89
N PHE A 310 15.01 -13.08 -2.12
CA PHE A 310 16.38 -13.17 -2.61
C PHE A 310 16.51 -14.24 -3.71
N ASN A 311 17.03 -13.81 -4.86
CA ASN A 311 17.29 -14.64 -6.02
C ASN A 311 18.80 -14.82 -6.17
N ASP A 312 19.26 -16.06 -6.00
CA ASP A 312 20.66 -16.47 -6.19
C ASP A 312 20.95 -16.93 -7.63
N GLN A 313 19.99 -16.75 -8.55
CA GLN A 313 20.11 -17.11 -9.96
C GLN A 313 20.09 -15.86 -10.84
N ASP A 314 20.81 -15.89 -11.96
CA ASP A 314 20.83 -14.81 -12.96
C ASP A 314 19.50 -14.64 -13.72
N VAL A 315 18.57 -15.60 -13.57
CA VAL A 315 17.29 -15.62 -14.28
C VAL A 315 16.15 -15.17 -13.34
N PRO A 316 15.35 -14.16 -13.70
CA PRO A 316 14.29 -13.62 -12.83
C PRO A 316 13.10 -14.57 -12.61
N CYS A 317 12.92 -15.57 -13.48
CA CYS A 317 11.81 -16.53 -13.40
C CYS A 317 12.31 -17.94 -13.75
N SER A 318 12.40 -18.83 -12.76
CA SER A 318 12.71 -20.25 -13.00
C SER A 318 11.90 -21.16 -12.07
N ALA A 319 11.66 -22.39 -12.51
CA ALA A 319 10.99 -23.41 -11.70
C ALA A 319 11.80 -23.77 -10.43
N LYS A 320 13.13 -23.62 -10.49
CA LYS A 320 14.04 -23.81 -9.35
C LYS A 320 13.85 -22.70 -8.32
N LEU A 321 13.88 -21.44 -8.75
CA LEU A 321 13.66 -20.27 -7.90
C LEU A 321 12.28 -20.33 -7.22
N SER A 322 11.23 -20.64 -7.98
CA SER A 322 9.87 -20.79 -7.43
C SER A 322 9.78 -21.87 -6.35
N LYS A 323 10.49 -23.00 -6.51
CA LYS A 323 10.57 -24.06 -5.49
C LYS A 323 11.34 -23.59 -4.25
N GLN A 324 12.46 -22.89 -4.44
CA GLN A 324 13.27 -22.35 -3.33
C GLN A 324 12.46 -21.33 -2.52
N GLN A 325 11.92 -20.29 -3.15
CA GLN A 325 11.08 -19.28 -2.50
C GLN A 325 9.84 -19.91 -1.84
N GLY A 326 9.17 -20.82 -2.54
CA GLY A 326 8.04 -21.56 -1.99
C GLY A 326 8.41 -22.43 -0.77
N SER A 327 9.64 -22.94 -0.71
CA SER A 327 10.17 -23.66 0.46
C SER A 327 10.35 -22.70 1.65
N ARG A 328 11.03 -21.56 1.42
CA ARG A 328 11.27 -20.54 2.44
C ARG A 328 9.95 -20.02 3.05
N ILE A 329 8.98 -19.66 2.20
CA ILE A 329 7.66 -19.18 2.62
C ILE A 329 6.94 -20.23 3.48
N LYS A 330 6.99 -21.51 3.10
CA LYS A 330 6.33 -22.58 3.87
C LYS A 330 6.95 -22.79 5.25
N LYS A 331 8.28 -22.73 5.36
CA LYS A 331 8.99 -22.86 6.65
C LYS A 331 8.69 -21.67 7.57
N CYS A 332 8.71 -20.45 7.01
CA CYS A 332 8.34 -19.22 7.70
C CYS A 332 6.90 -19.22 8.21
N ASN A 333 5.99 -19.93 7.53
CA ASN A 333 4.60 -20.06 7.93
C ASN A 333 4.27 -21.35 8.71
N PHE A 334 5.28 -22.15 9.13
CA PHE A 334 5.06 -23.41 9.85
C PHE A 334 4.13 -24.41 9.12
N ILE A 335 4.18 -24.40 7.79
CA ILE A 335 3.40 -25.29 6.91
C ILE A 335 4.29 -26.12 5.99
N TYR A 336 5.58 -26.26 6.31
CA TYR A 336 6.46 -27.15 5.58
C TYR A 336 6.02 -28.60 5.79
N PRO A 337 6.07 -29.49 4.78
CA PRO A 337 5.39 -30.79 4.85
C PRO A 337 6.06 -31.81 5.79
N THR A 338 5.84 -31.63 7.10
CA THR A 338 6.18 -32.54 8.20
C THR A 338 5.27 -33.76 8.24
N ILE A 339 5.61 -34.81 9.00
CA ILE A 339 4.88 -36.08 8.98
C ILE A 339 3.44 -35.87 9.45
N ASP A 340 3.19 -35.08 10.49
CA ASP A 340 1.83 -34.72 10.92
C ASP A 340 0.98 -34.14 9.78
N ILE A 341 1.55 -33.25 8.96
CA ILE A 341 0.88 -32.65 7.81
C ILE A 341 0.67 -33.68 6.70
N GLN A 342 1.64 -34.57 6.49
CA GLN A 342 1.52 -35.65 5.51
C GLN A 342 0.46 -36.66 5.92
N GLN A 343 0.42 -37.07 7.19
CA GLN A 343 -0.58 -37.94 7.79
C GLN A 343 -1.97 -37.31 7.66
N ARG A 344 -2.13 -36.02 8.02
CA ARG A 344 -3.38 -35.28 7.82
C ARG A 344 -3.84 -35.28 6.35
N ASN A 345 -2.92 -35.09 5.41
CA ASN A 345 -3.23 -35.02 3.98
C ASN A 345 -3.49 -36.38 3.33
N TYR A 346 -2.87 -37.44 3.85
CA TYR A 346 -2.88 -38.80 3.33
C TYR A 346 -3.17 -39.84 4.43
N PRO A 347 -4.28 -39.73 5.18
CA PRO A 347 -4.48 -40.47 6.44
C PRO A 347 -4.53 -41.99 6.29
N ARG A 348 -4.77 -42.52 5.08
CA ARG A 348 -4.74 -43.97 4.81
C ARG A 348 -3.38 -44.51 4.40
N LEU A 349 -2.39 -43.64 4.17
CA LEU A 349 -1.02 -44.06 3.85
C LEU A 349 -0.15 -44.15 5.10
N TYR A 350 -0.49 -43.39 6.15
CA TYR A 350 0.30 -43.30 7.37
C TYR A 350 -0.35 -44.10 8.51
N PRO A 351 0.44 -44.57 9.49
CA PRO A 351 -0.10 -45.19 10.71
C PRO A 351 -1.10 -44.27 11.43
N ILE A 352 -2.02 -44.86 12.18
CA ILE A 352 -2.93 -44.13 13.07
C ILE A 352 -2.16 -43.72 14.34
N GLY A 353 -2.51 -42.57 14.92
CA GLY A 353 -1.87 -42.05 16.14
C GLY A 353 -0.78 -41.02 15.87
N SER A 354 -0.26 -40.40 16.93
CA SER A 354 0.86 -39.46 16.83
C SER A 354 2.12 -40.18 16.35
N ILE A 355 2.74 -39.67 15.27
CA ILE A 355 3.99 -40.22 14.74
C ILE A 355 5.16 -39.42 15.33
N PRO A 356 6.09 -40.09 16.04
CA PRO A 356 7.23 -39.40 16.64
C PRO A 356 8.23 -38.94 15.58
N CYS A 357 9.04 -37.95 15.96
CA CYS A 357 10.20 -37.49 15.21
C CYS A 357 11.12 -38.66 14.88
N ILE A 358 11.45 -38.83 13.60
CA ILE A 358 12.31 -39.92 13.11
C ILE A 358 13.74 -39.80 13.66
N GLU A 359 14.14 -38.61 14.09
CA GLU A 359 15.47 -38.35 14.64
C GLU A 359 15.52 -38.63 16.14
N CYS A 360 14.70 -37.95 16.95
CA CYS A 360 14.82 -38.07 18.41
C CYS A 360 13.88 -39.09 19.05
N ALA A 361 12.82 -39.53 18.36
CA ALA A 361 11.74 -40.39 18.87
C ALA A 361 10.97 -39.88 20.11
N ASN A 362 11.30 -38.70 20.66
CA ASN A 362 10.77 -38.22 21.96
C ASN A 362 9.61 -37.21 21.85
N ALA A 363 9.33 -36.70 20.66
CA ALA A 363 8.30 -35.71 20.41
C ALA A 363 7.61 -35.98 19.08
N ARG A 364 6.43 -35.39 18.87
CA ARG A 364 5.69 -35.47 17.61
C ARG A 364 6.48 -34.83 16.46
N ASP A 365 6.47 -35.44 15.28
CA ASP A 365 7.04 -34.83 14.08
C ASP A 365 6.09 -33.78 13.49
N ASP A 366 6.31 -32.51 13.87
CA ASP A 366 5.60 -31.35 13.35
C ASP A 366 6.53 -30.14 13.18
N ASN A 367 6.04 -29.05 12.57
CA ASN A 367 6.86 -27.86 12.32
C ASN A 367 7.34 -27.18 13.61
N THR A 368 6.70 -27.41 14.76
CA THR A 368 7.10 -26.81 16.03
C THR A 368 8.30 -27.54 16.63
N HIS A 369 8.34 -28.86 16.46
CA HIS A 369 9.41 -29.67 17.01
C HIS A 369 10.69 -29.64 16.17
N VAL A 370 10.61 -29.53 14.84
CA VAL A 370 11.77 -29.71 13.93
C VAL A 370 13.00 -28.90 14.37
N GLY A 371 12.83 -27.65 14.79
CA GLY A 371 13.94 -26.81 15.25
C GLY A 371 14.37 -27.02 16.71
N LEU A 372 13.59 -27.77 17.48
CA LEU A 372 13.82 -28.06 18.90
C LEU A 372 14.32 -29.50 19.13
N CYS A 373 14.57 -30.24 18.05
CA CYS A 373 15.07 -31.60 18.13
C CYS A 373 16.47 -31.63 18.75
N LYS A 374 16.64 -32.34 19.87
CA LYS A 374 17.92 -32.44 20.60
C LYS A 374 19.06 -33.00 19.74
N GLU A 375 18.75 -33.80 18.73
CA GLU A 375 19.72 -34.36 17.78
C GLU A 375 20.41 -33.27 16.94
N HIS A 376 19.84 -32.05 16.89
CA HIS A 376 20.41 -30.93 16.15
C HIS A 376 21.29 -30.02 17.01
N SER A 377 21.27 -30.15 18.35
CA SER A 377 21.85 -29.17 19.27
C SER A 377 23.33 -28.86 19.02
N ILE A 378 24.19 -29.89 19.01
CA ILE A 378 25.64 -29.73 18.83
C ILE A 378 25.94 -29.09 17.47
N HIS A 379 25.22 -29.53 16.43
CA HIS A 379 25.42 -29.01 15.09
C HIS A 379 24.94 -27.55 14.96
N ILE A 380 23.83 -27.17 15.60
CA ILE A 380 23.36 -25.79 15.65
C ILE A 380 24.40 -24.90 16.34
N LYS A 381 24.94 -25.32 17.50
CA LYS A 381 26.03 -24.58 18.17
C LYS A 381 27.21 -24.35 17.24
N ASN A 382 27.66 -25.40 16.55
CA ASN A 382 28.78 -25.30 15.60
C ASN A 382 28.47 -24.40 14.40
N ILE A 383 27.21 -24.34 13.94
CA ILE A 383 26.81 -23.41 12.86
C ILE A 383 26.83 -21.97 13.39
N LEU A 384 26.27 -21.71 14.58
CA LEU A 384 26.20 -20.37 15.16
C LEU A 384 27.60 -19.80 15.48
N ILE A 385 28.50 -20.62 16.02
CA ILE A 385 29.90 -20.22 16.29
C ILE A 385 30.61 -19.83 14.99
N ARG A 386 30.48 -20.66 13.94
CA ARG A 386 31.06 -20.33 12.62
C ARG A 386 30.45 -19.08 12.02
N ALA A 387 29.13 -18.92 12.15
CA ALA A 387 28.43 -17.75 11.65
C ALA A 387 28.84 -16.46 12.36
N ALA A 388 29.16 -16.50 13.66
CA ALA A 388 29.72 -15.36 14.37
C ALA A 388 31.08 -14.94 13.80
N HIS A 389 31.98 -15.92 13.53
CA HIS A 389 33.28 -15.65 12.90
C HIS A 389 33.13 -15.12 11.47
N ASP A 390 32.29 -15.75 10.65
CA ASP A 390 32.04 -15.32 9.26
C ASP A 390 31.45 -13.91 9.21
N LEU A 391 30.59 -13.56 10.16
CA LEU A 391 30.01 -12.23 10.26
C LEU A 391 31.06 -11.20 10.66
N HIS A 392 31.89 -11.51 11.64
CA HIS A 392 33.00 -10.67 12.06
C HIS A 392 33.92 -10.35 10.88
N ASP A 393 34.40 -11.37 10.17
CA ASP A 393 35.27 -11.23 9.01
C ASP A 393 34.62 -10.43 7.87
N LEU A 394 33.31 -10.63 7.66
CA LEU A 394 32.58 -9.91 6.62
C LEU A 394 32.46 -8.42 6.94
N ILE A 395 32.13 -8.07 8.18
CA ILE A 395 32.02 -6.67 8.61
C ILE A 395 33.40 -6.02 8.58
N MET A 396 34.43 -6.65 9.15
CA MET A 396 35.80 -6.12 9.16
C MET A 396 36.36 -5.81 7.78
N LYS A 397 36.06 -6.63 6.77
CA LYS A 397 36.47 -6.38 5.38
C LYS A 397 35.79 -5.18 4.74
N ASN A 398 34.69 -4.69 5.32
CA ASN A 398 33.84 -3.65 4.75
C ASN A 398 33.69 -2.42 5.67
N THR A 399 34.42 -2.36 6.79
CA THR A 399 34.40 -1.24 7.75
C THR A 399 35.80 -0.66 7.98
N LYS A 400 35.86 0.61 8.39
CA LYS A 400 37.12 1.31 8.73
C LYS A 400 37.37 1.43 10.24
N ASP A 401 36.39 1.08 11.07
CA ASP A 401 36.42 1.26 12.54
C ASP A 401 37.02 0.04 13.27
N GLY A 402 37.71 0.31 14.38
CA GLY A 402 38.62 -0.61 15.08
C GLY A 402 38.01 -1.89 15.68
N ASN A 403 38.83 -2.96 15.67
CA ASN A 403 38.53 -4.38 15.94
C ASN A 403 37.81 -4.71 17.26
N SER A 404 38.16 -4.09 18.40
CA SER A 404 37.82 -4.67 19.71
C SER A 404 36.33 -4.59 20.07
N ILE A 405 35.63 -3.53 19.65
CA ILE A 405 34.22 -3.31 19.97
C ILE A 405 33.31 -4.25 19.17
N LEU A 406 33.70 -4.58 17.92
CA LEU A 406 32.90 -5.45 17.05
C LEU A 406 32.83 -6.88 17.57
N GLU A 407 33.98 -7.44 17.99
CA GLU A 407 34.01 -8.79 18.58
C GLU A 407 33.12 -8.90 19.82
N GLU A 408 33.19 -7.91 20.71
CA GLU A 408 32.36 -7.86 21.91
C GLU A 408 30.87 -7.71 21.56
N THR A 409 30.55 -6.84 20.60
CA THR A 409 29.18 -6.65 20.10
C THR A 409 28.61 -7.94 19.53
N ILE A 410 29.38 -8.68 18.72
CA ILE A 410 28.93 -9.96 18.15
C ILE A 410 28.77 -11.02 19.25
N LYS A 411 29.69 -11.11 20.21
CA LYS A 411 29.61 -12.06 21.35
C LYS A 411 28.38 -11.81 22.22
N ASN A 412 27.99 -10.55 22.40
CA ASN A 412 26.86 -10.17 23.24
C ASN A 412 25.49 -10.36 22.57
N ILE A 413 25.44 -10.79 21.31
CA ILE A 413 24.18 -11.00 20.61
C ILE A 413 23.52 -12.32 21.02
N SER A 414 22.26 -12.21 21.37
CA SER A 414 21.36 -13.32 21.75
C SER A 414 21.38 -14.48 20.75
N LEU A 415 21.48 -14.21 19.44
CA LEU A 415 21.56 -15.22 18.38
C LEU A 415 22.79 -16.13 18.49
N PHE A 416 23.94 -15.61 18.94
CA PHE A 416 25.20 -16.37 19.00
C PHE A 416 25.47 -16.97 20.38
N ASN A 417 24.53 -16.84 21.33
CA ASN A 417 24.65 -17.45 22.64
C ASN A 417 24.44 -18.98 22.58
N THR A 418 25.54 -19.73 22.58
CA THR A 418 25.51 -21.21 22.51
C THR A 418 25.48 -21.90 23.88
N SER A 419 25.16 -21.20 24.96
CA SER A 419 25.25 -21.72 26.35
C SER A 419 24.13 -22.67 26.76
N PHE A 420 23.14 -22.94 25.89
CA PHE A 420 22.06 -23.87 26.18
C PHE A 420 22.57 -25.32 26.32
N VAL A 421 22.10 -26.06 27.32
CA VAL A 421 22.64 -27.40 27.66
C VAL A 421 22.08 -28.50 26.74
N ASP A 422 20.75 -28.56 26.59
CA ASP A 422 20.05 -29.62 25.87
C ASP A 422 19.67 -29.19 24.44
N ALA A 423 18.37 -29.11 24.15
CA ALA A 423 17.83 -28.60 22.90
C ALA A 423 17.99 -27.08 22.78
N LEU A 424 17.96 -26.59 21.55
CA LEU A 424 17.79 -25.16 21.29
C LEU A 424 16.49 -24.69 21.95
N PRO A 425 16.50 -23.69 22.85
CA PRO A 425 15.28 -23.17 23.45
C PRO A 425 14.40 -22.52 22.39
N GLN A 426 13.08 -22.66 22.51
CA GLN A 426 12.13 -22.05 21.58
C GLN A 426 12.22 -20.51 21.55
N SER A 427 12.56 -19.89 22.69
CA SER A 427 12.79 -18.44 22.79
C SER A 427 14.10 -17.98 22.14
N HIS A 428 15.04 -18.88 21.88
CA HIS A 428 16.33 -18.51 21.32
C HIS A 428 16.17 -18.03 19.86
N PRO A 429 16.81 -16.92 19.43
CA PRO A 429 16.64 -16.38 18.07
C PRO A 429 17.07 -17.34 16.95
N GLY A 430 17.95 -18.29 17.25
CA GLY A 430 18.30 -19.39 16.34
C GLY A 430 17.08 -20.21 15.90
N TYR A 431 16.02 -20.29 16.71
CA TYR A 431 14.78 -20.98 16.33
C TYR A 431 14.09 -20.24 15.17
N LEU A 432 14.14 -18.90 15.15
CA LEU A 432 13.63 -18.09 14.03
C LEU A 432 14.37 -18.41 12.72
N LEU A 433 15.70 -18.58 12.77
CA LEU A 433 16.50 -18.93 11.59
C LEU A 433 16.06 -20.25 10.96
N ILE A 434 15.75 -21.27 11.76
CA ILE A 434 15.29 -22.58 11.28
C ILE A 434 14.01 -22.45 10.43
N HIS A 435 13.21 -21.42 10.74
CA HIS A 435 12.00 -21.05 10.02
C HIS A 435 12.21 -19.96 8.94
N HIS A 436 13.46 -19.66 8.55
CA HIS A 436 13.80 -18.61 7.58
C HIS A 436 13.31 -17.20 7.97
N LEU A 437 13.14 -16.95 9.26
CA LEU A 437 12.88 -15.62 9.82
C LEU A 437 14.22 -15.01 10.25
N VAL A 438 14.40 -13.71 10.02
CA VAL A 438 15.65 -13.01 10.32
C VAL A 438 15.54 -12.36 11.70
N PRO A 439 16.40 -12.73 12.67
CA PRO A 439 16.44 -12.08 13.97
C PRO A 439 16.81 -10.59 13.89
N SER A 440 16.10 -9.74 14.63
CA SER A 440 16.35 -8.29 14.71
C SER A 440 17.75 -7.96 15.21
N ASP A 441 18.28 -8.73 16.16
CA ASP A 441 19.62 -8.47 16.72
C ASP A 441 20.73 -8.66 15.69
N LEU A 442 20.55 -9.58 14.73
CA LEU A 442 21.49 -9.76 13.63
C LEU A 442 21.49 -8.52 12.71
N THR A 443 20.33 -8.00 12.37
CA THR A 443 20.22 -6.87 11.42
C THR A 443 20.66 -5.55 12.05
N LYS A 444 20.55 -5.40 13.38
CA LYS A 444 21.12 -4.27 14.13
C LYS A 444 22.61 -4.11 13.85
N ILE A 445 23.41 -5.19 13.82
CA ILE A 445 24.84 -5.11 13.48
C ILE A 445 25.02 -4.49 12.08
N PHE A 446 24.30 -5.01 11.09
CA PHE A 446 24.39 -4.51 9.72
C PHE A 446 24.01 -3.03 9.64
N ASN A 447 23.03 -2.58 10.42
CA ASN A 447 22.62 -1.17 10.45
C ASN A 447 23.65 -0.27 11.16
N ILE A 448 24.33 -0.76 12.21
CA ILE A 448 25.34 -0.02 12.96
C ILE A 448 26.60 0.18 12.12
N TYR A 449 27.08 -0.89 11.48
CA TYR A 449 28.40 -0.89 10.84
C TYR A 449 28.36 -0.61 9.33
N ILE A 450 27.22 -0.81 8.66
CA ILE A 450 27.09 -0.60 7.22
C ILE A 450 26.03 0.47 6.93
N ASN A 451 26.49 1.71 6.75
CA ASN A 451 25.64 2.86 6.48
C ASN A 451 25.00 2.82 5.08
N ASP A 452 25.74 2.37 4.06
CA ASP A 452 25.20 2.28 2.71
C ASP A 452 24.17 1.16 2.61
N LYS A 453 22.92 1.54 2.30
CA LYS A 453 21.77 0.62 2.26
C LYS A 453 21.94 -0.48 1.21
N LYS A 454 22.50 -0.18 0.04
CA LYS A 454 22.64 -1.17 -1.05
C LYS A 454 23.70 -2.20 -0.71
N LEU A 455 24.86 -1.74 -0.24
CA LEU A 455 25.95 -2.57 0.25
C LEU A 455 25.48 -3.44 1.40
N ARG A 456 24.74 -2.86 2.37
CA ARG A 456 24.20 -3.58 3.51
C ARG A 456 23.37 -4.81 3.12
N PHE A 457 22.39 -4.64 2.23
CA PHE A 457 21.57 -5.76 1.77
C PHE A 457 22.35 -6.78 0.95
N SER A 458 23.34 -6.33 0.17
CA SER A 458 24.23 -7.22 -0.59
C SER A 458 25.07 -8.11 0.35
N LEU A 459 25.75 -7.50 1.33
CA LEU A 459 26.55 -8.21 2.32
C LEU A 459 25.70 -9.14 3.18
N PHE A 460 24.54 -8.66 3.64
CA PHE A 460 23.59 -9.49 4.37
C PHE A 460 23.17 -10.72 3.56
N SER A 461 22.78 -10.53 2.30
CA SER A 461 22.32 -11.65 1.46
C SER A 461 23.43 -12.69 1.26
N LYS A 462 24.68 -12.25 1.09
CA LYS A 462 25.85 -13.13 0.99
C LYS A 462 26.06 -13.94 2.28
N PHE A 463 26.08 -13.26 3.43
CA PHE A 463 26.22 -13.90 4.75
C PHE A 463 25.08 -14.90 5.01
N PHE A 464 23.85 -14.42 4.87
CA PHE A 464 22.65 -15.16 5.25
C PHE A 464 22.42 -16.36 4.34
N SER A 465 22.80 -16.29 3.06
CA SER A 465 22.76 -17.43 2.15
C SER A 465 23.65 -18.58 2.61
N THR A 466 24.87 -18.29 3.06
CA THR A 466 25.81 -19.30 3.59
C THR A 466 25.30 -19.92 4.89
N LEU A 467 24.84 -19.08 5.83
CA LEU A 467 24.25 -19.51 7.09
C LEU A 467 23.04 -20.41 6.86
N MET A 468 22.08 -19.96 6.05
CA MET A 468 20.85 -20.70 5.80
C MET A 468 21.07 -21.99 5.02
N SER A 469 22.09 -22.04 4.14
CA SER A 469 22.47 -23.29 3.46
C SER A 469 22.94 -24.35 4.45
N SER A 470 23.70 -23.95 5.48
CA SER A 470 24.16 -24.84 6.55
C SER A 470 22.99 -25.36 7.40
N ILE A 471 22.08 -24.46 7.78
CA ILE A 471 20.86 -24.81 8.54
C ILE A 471 19.96 -25.77 7.73
N ASP A 472 19.73 -25.48 6.46
CA ASP A 472 18.89 -26.30 5.59
C ASP A 472 19.48 -27.69 5.32
N ALA A 473 20.79 -27.79 5.17
CA ALA A 473 21.46 -29.07 5.02
C ALA A 473 21.31 -29.93 6.28
N LEU A 474 21.57 -29.33 7.44
CA LEU A 474 21.55 -30.02 8.73
C LEU A 474 20.17 -30.49 9.14
N ILE A 475 19.16 -29.62 9.02
CA ILE A 475 17.84 -29.84 9.60
C ILE A 475 16.91 -30.38 8.53
N TRP A 476 16.56 -29.54 7.55
CA TRP A 476 15.49 -29.86 6.61
C TRP A 476 15.87 -30.96 5.60
N THR A 477 17.10 -30.95 5.10
CA THR A 477 17.59 -31.93 4.11
C THR A 477 17.82 -33.28 4.75
N ARG A 478 18.54 -33.32 5.89
CA ARG A 478 18.75 -34.55 6.69
C ARG A 478 17.42 -35.19 7.08
N ARG A 479 16.51 -34.42 7.68
CA ARG A 479 15.18 -34.89 8.05
C ARG A 479 14.41 -35.43 6.84
N ALA A 480 14.37 -34.68 5.73
CA ALA A 480 13.67 -35.14 4.52
C ALA A 480 14.20 -36.47 3.99
N SER A 481 15.52 -36.71 4.10
CA SER A 481 16.14 -38.00 3.76
C SER A 481 15.67 -39.13 4.67
N LEU A 482 15.73 -38.93 5.99
CA LEU A 482 15.31 -39.92 6.99
C LEU A 482 13.82 -40.25 6.89
N VAL A 483 12.97 -39.24 6.73
CA VAL A 483 11.52 -39.42 6.51
C VAL A 483 11.26 -40.21 5.23
N LYS A 484 12.02 -39.97 4.16
CA LYS A 484 11.88 -40.73 2.90
C LYS A 484 12.28 -42.19 3.07
N GLN A 485 13.33 -42.48 3.84
CA GLN A 485 13.75 -43.85 4.15
C GLN A 485 12.66 -44.57 4.98
N TRP A 486 12.19 -43.92 6.04
CA TRP A 486 11.09 -44.43 6.86
C TRP A 486 9.78 -44.63 6.07
N GLU A 487 9.40 -43.69 5.21
CA GLU A 487 8.26 -43.87 4.31
C GLU A 487 8.41 -45.08 3.39
N SER A 488 9.64 -45.40 2.98
CA SER A 488 9.93 -46.55 2.12
C SER A 488 9.72 -47.87 2.85
N THR A 489 10.01 -47.95 4.16
CA THR A 489 9.72 -49.16 4.97
C THR A 489 8.22 -49.42 5.08
N LEU A 490 7.40 -48.36 5.04
CA LEU A 490 5.93 -48.42 5.00
C LEU A 490 5.36 -48.56 3.58
N SER A 491 6.20 -48.74 2.57
CA SER A 491 5.80 -48.75 1.15
C SER A 491 5.04 -47.49 0.72
N ILE A 492 5.27 -46.34 1.36
CA ILE A 492 4.67 -45.06 1.01
C ILE A 492 5.51 -44.41 -0.10
N THR A 493 4.95 -44.30 -1.30
CA THR A 493 5.66 -43.73 -2.45
C THR A 493 5.09 -42.38 -2.89
N LYS A 494 5.90 -41.59 -3.60
CA LYS A 494 5.47 -40.33 -4.23
C LYS A 494 4.25 -40.53 -5.15
N ASN A 495 4.19 -41.66 -5.86
CA ASN A 495 3.05 -42.02 -6.70
C ASN A 495 1.79 -42.31 -5.88
N LYS A 496 1.91 -42.95 -4.71
CA LYS A 496 0.77 -43.11 -3.78
C LYS A 496 0.21 -41.77 -3.31
N LYS A 497 1.07 -40.83 -2.95
CA LYS A 497 0.68 -39.46 -2.58
C LYS A 497 0.03 -38.71 -3.75
N ARG A 498 0.66 -38.70 -4.93
CA ARG A 498 0.17 -38.00 -6.14
C ARG A 498 -1.24 -38.41 -6.55
N PHE A 499 -1.55 -39.71 -6.48
CA PHE A 499 -2.85 -40.25 -6.89
C PHE A 499 -3.82 -40.52 -5.74
N TYR A 500 -3.48 -40.11 -4.50
CA TYR A 500 -4.28 -40.40 -3.30
C TYR A 500 -5.73 -39.97 -3.43
N ARG A 501 -5.97 -38.70 -3.82
CA ARG A 501 -7.32 -38.14 -3.95
C ARG A 501 -8.15 -38.88 -5.00
N LYS A 502 -7.52 -39.29 -6.12
CA LYS A 502 -8.18 -40.08 -7.17
C LYS A 502 -8.59 -41.48 -6.66
N ARG A 503 -7.71 -42.14 -5.90
CA ARG A 503 -7.93 -43.50 -5.38
C ARG A 503 -8.93 -43.59 -4.24
N HIS A 504 -9.09 -42.51 -3.48
CA HIS A 504 -9.92 -42.50 -2.27
C HIS A 504 -11.13 -41.56 -2.33
N LYS A 505 -11.51 -41.05 -3.52
CA LYS A 505 -12.63 -40.10 -3.70
C LYS A 505 -13.97 -40.62 -3.16
N LYS A 506 -14.20 -41.94 -3.18
CA LYS A 506 -15.47 -42.59 -2.80
C LYS A 506 -15.46 -43.27 -1.42
N ARG A 507 -14.41 -43.12 -0.60
CA ARG A 507 -14.29 -43.83 0.70
C ARG A 507 -14.55 -42.90 1.88
N THR A 508 -15.36 -43.34 2.84
CA THR A 508 -15.65 -42.67 4.13
C THR A 508 -14.37 -42.32 4.88
N PRO A 509 -14.23 -41.10 5.46
CA PRO A 509 -13.05 -40.71 6.21
C PRO A 509 -12.70 -41.75 7.29
N PRO A 510 -11.41 -42.04 7.53
CA PRO A 510 -11.03 -42.88 8.66
C PRO A 510 -11.49 -42.22 9.97
N PRO A 511 -11.81 -43.02 11.01
CA PRO A 511 -12.22 -42.50 12.31
C PRO A 511 -11.13 -41.58 12.90
N PRO A 512 -11.52 -40.51 13.62
CA PRO A 512 -10.55 -39.64 14.29
C PRO A 512 -9.78 -40.41 15.37
N ASP A 513 -8.54 -40.00 15.59
CA ASP A 513 -7.68 -40.53 16.65
C ASP A 513 -8.29 -40.21 18.03
N PRO A 514 -8.58 -41.21 18.89
CA PRO A 514 -9.19 -41.01 20.20
C PRO A 514 -8.40 -40.10 21.16
N GLY A 515 -7.10 -39.88 20.90
CA GLY A 515 -6.22 -39.03 21.69
C GLY A 515 -5.82 -37.70 21.03
N ALA A 516 -6.43 -37.33 19.89
CA ALA A 516 -6.09 -36.07 19.23
C ALA A 516 -6.61 -34.86 20.02
N PRO A 517 -5.79 -33.82 20.28
CA PRO A 517 -6.28 -32.57 20.84
C PRO A 517 -7.39 -32.00 19.94
N ASP A 518 -8.42 -31.38 20.53
CA ASP A 518 -9.57 -30.73 19.84
C ASP A 518 -9.16 -29.79 18.68
N HIS A 519 -7.89 -29.40 18.64
CA HIS A 519 -7.26 -28.66 17.56
C HIS A 519 -7.25 -29.35 16.17
N ASN A 520 -7.62 -30.63 16.07
CA ASN A 520 -7.70 -31.37 14.80
C ASN A 520 -9.11 -31.62 14.26
N LEU A 521 -10.17 -31.16 14.94
CA LEU A 521 -11.52 -31.15 14.37
C LEU A 521 -11.56 -30.12 13.23
N SER A 522 -11.84 -30.60 12.03
CA SER A 522 -11.84 -29.78 10.82
C SER A 522 -13.01 -28.78 10.85
N PRO A 523 -12.81 -27.48 10.59
CA PRO A 523 -13.86 -26.69 9.99
C PRO A 523 -14.11 -27.27 8.60
N SER A 524 -15.34 -27.71 8.37
CA SER A 524 -15.84 -28.01 7.03
C SER A 524 -15.38 -26.91 6.07
N ARG A 525 -14.68 -27.27 4.99
CA ARG A 525 -14.42 -26.32 3.89
C ARG A 525 -15.74 -26.06 3.17
N HIS A 526 -16.64 -25.31 3.78
CA HIS A 526 -17.69 -24.62 3.07
C HIS A 526 -17.06 -23.43 2.37
N TYR A 527 -16.85 -23.58 1.06
CA TYR A 527 -16.57 -22.46 0.16
C TYR A 527 -17.80 -21.55 0.14
N ASN A 528 -17.92 -20.66 1.12
CA ASN A 528 -18.90 -19.59 1.08
C ASN A 528 -18.34 -18.49 0.17
N SER A 529 -18.99 -18.31 -0.99
CA SER A 529 -18.72 -17.26 -1.99
C SER A 529 -18.78 -15.82 -1.45
N ARG A 530 -19.14 -15.60 -0.19
CA ARG A 530 -19.33 -14.27 0.42
C ARG A 530 -18.14 -13.77 1.25
N HIS A 531 -17.07 -14.57 1.40
CA HIS A 531 -15.88 -14.14 2.11
C HIS A 531 -14.71 -13.98 1.14
N PHE A 532 -14.05 -12.82 1.20
CA PHE A 532 -12.97 -12.42 0.31
C PHE A 532 -11.94 -13.55 0.12
N ALA A 533 -11.92 -14.11 -1.08
CA ALA A 533 -10.97 -15.12 -1.50
C ALA A 533 -9.61 -14.45 -1.75
N THR A 534 -8.82 -14.23 -0.69
CA THR A 534 -7.39 -13.91 -0.84
C THR A 534 -6.45 -14.87 -0.13
N THR A 535 -6.94 -15.83 0.68
CA THR A 535 -6.08 -16.95 1.14
C THR A 535 -6.84 -18.27 1.23
N PRO A 536 -6.24 -19.41 0.83
CA PRO A 536 -6.89 -20.72 0.80
C PRO A 536 -6.95 -21.42 2.18
N TYR A 537 -6.84 -20.65 3.27
CA TYR A 537 -6.84 -21.18 4.63
C TYR A 537 -7.91 -20.44 5.43
N TYR A 538 -8.88 -21.20 5.93
CA TYR A 538 -9.83 -20.76 6.95
C TYR A 538 -9.06 -20.25 8.18
N ARG A 539 -9.34 -19.04 8.65
CA ARG A 539 -8.63 -18.36 9.75
C ARG A 539 -9.65 -17.87 10.78
N ASP A 540 -9.83 -18.64 11.85
CA ASP A 540 -10.54 -18.21 13.07
C ASP A 540 -9.52 -17.88 14.17
N GLY A 541 -9.80 -16.83 14.96
CA GLY A 541 -9.14 -16.61 16.26
C GLY A 541 -7.90 -15.69 16.31
N GLY A 542 -7.80 -14.66 15.46
CA GLY A 542 -6.76 -13.63 15.59
C GLY A 542 -7.13 -12.51 16.58
N PHE A 543 -6.14 -11.74 17.07
CA PHE A 543 -6.33 -10.47 17.77
C PHE A 543 -6.91 -9.42 16.82
N ASN A 544 -8.21 -9.50 16.57
CA ASN A 544 -8.88 -8.63 15.62
C ASN A 544 -9.40 -7.38 16.33
N ASP A 545 -8.75 -6.24 16.10
CA ASP A 545 -9.50 -5.00 16.07
C ASP A 545 -10.10 -4.85 14.67
N ASN A 546 -11.39 -5.16 14.55
CA ASN A 546 -12.14 -5.07 13.30
C ASN A 546 -12.15 -3.65 12.73
N PHE A 547 -11.83 -2.60 13.50
CA PHE A 547 -11.80 -1.21 13.06
C PHE A 547 -10.42 -0.70 12.66
N ALA A 548 -9.34 -1.47 12.91
CA ALA A 548 -7.97 -1.06 12.56
C ALA A 548 -7.83 -0.73 11.06
N HIS A 549 -8.51 -1.48 10.20
CA HIS A 549 -8.50 -1.25 8.74
C HIS A 549 -9.13 0.08 8.33
N ILE A 550 -10.26 0.45 8.95
CA ILE A 550 -10.92 1.73 8.72
C ILE A 550 -9.98 2.85 9.14
N ARG A 551 -9.36 2.73 10.32
CA ARG A 551 -8.40 3.71 10.85
C ARG A 551 -7.13 3.85 10.00
N TRP A 552 -6.64 2.77 9.39
CA TRP A 552 -5.51 2.84 8.45
C TRP A 552 -5.89 3.45 7.10
N THR A 553 -7.12 3.22 6.62
CA THR A 553 -7.63 3.89 5.40
C THR A 553 -7.86 5.37 5.60
N THR A 554 -8.46 5.77 6.72
CA THR A 554 -8.79 7.17 7.04
C THR A 554 -7.51 7.99 7.15
N SER A 555 -6.50 7.46 7.84
CA SER A 555 -5.22 8.13 8.03
C SER A 555 -4.52 8.43 6.70
N ASN A 556 -4.54 7.53 5.71
CA ASN A 556 -3.95 7.75 4.39
C ASN A 556 -4.78 8.67 3.47
N TYR A 557 -6.02 8.95 3.87
CA TYR A 557 -6.99 9.72 3.10
C TYR A 557 -7.08 11.17 3.58
N LEU A 558 -7.18 11.38 4.90
CA LEU A 558 -7.29 12.70 5.53
C LEU A 558 -5.92 13.26 5.93
N HIS A 559 -4.93 12.39 6.08
CA HIS A 559 -3.57 12.77 6.44
C HIS A 559 -2.57 12.15 5.46
N SER A 560 -1.38 12.72 5.40
CA SER A 560 -0.24 12.14 4.70
C SER A 560 0.54 11.29 5.70
N GLY A 561 1.19 10.20 5.29
CA GLY A 561 2.03 9.39 6.18
C GLY A 561 1.84 7.89 6.02
N HIS A 562 2.86 7.12 6.33
CA HIS A 562 2.77 5.65 6.32
C HIS A 562 2.02 5.18 7.57
N TRP A 563 1.22 4.12 7.47
CA TRP A 563 0.43 3.61 8.60
C TRP A 563 1.28 3.29 9.85
N THR A 564 2.57 2.99 9.68
CA THR A 564 3.50 2.74 10.80
C THR A 564 3.80 3.99 11.63
N THR A 565 3.73 5.19 11.04
CA THR A 565 3.92 6.46 11.77
C THR A 565 2.83 6.64 12.83
N TYR A 566 1.68 6.03 12.60
CA TYR A 566 0.53 6.08 13.48
C TYR A 566 0.59 4.96 14.53
N ARG A 567 1.16 3.79 14.22
CA ARG A 567 1.19 2.60 15.11
C ARG A 567 1.62 2.88 16.55
N ASP A 568 2.62 3.75 16.75
CA ASP A 568 3.29 3.91 18.05
C ASP A 568 2.67 5.02 18.94
N ASN A 569 1.73 5.83 18.41
CA ASN A 569 1.01 6.86 19.16
C ASN A 569 -0.36 6.33 19.63
N ILE A 570 -0.37 5.44 20.63
CA ILE A 570 -1.60 4.81 21.14
C ILE A 570 -2.44 5.80 21.96
N GLY A 571 -3.28 6.52 21.22
CA GLY A 571 -4.51 7.18 21.65
C GLY A 571 -5.58 7.06 20.55
N PHE A 572 -5.59 5.96 19.79
CA PHE A 572 -6.43 5.79 18.58
C PHE A 572 -7.93 5.71 18.81
N ASN A 573 -8.38 5.53 20.05
CA ASN A 573 -9.80 5.54 20.41
C ASN A 573 -10.36 6.98 20.50
N ASN A 574 -9.49 8.00 20.56
CA ASN A 574 -9.87 9.40 20.74
C ASN A 574 -9.52 10.29 19.54
N ILE A 575 -9.12 9.70 18.40
CA ILE A 575 -8.83 10.49 17.19
C ILE A 575 -10.15 10.78 16.49
N ASP A 576 -10.60 12.04 16.57
CA ASP A 576 -11.65 12.54 15.70
C ASP A 576 -11.11 12.70 14.27
N LEU A 577 -11.14 11.58 13.54
CA LEU A 577 -10.63 11.48 12.17
C LEU A 577 -11.32 12.48 11.23
N PHE A 578 -12.53 12.95 11.55
CA PHE A 578 -13.31 13.81 10.70
C PHE A 578 -13.39 15.26 11.19
N LEU A 579 -12.61 15.64 12.21
CA LEU A 579 -12.65 16.97 12.83
C LEU A 579 -12.60 18.11 11.79
N ILE A 580 -11.70 18.02 10.81
CA ILE A 580 -11.57 19.03 9.73
C ILE A 580 -12.86 19.11 8.88
N LEU A 581 -13.51 17.98 8.62
CA LEU A 581 -14.76 17.97 7.87
C LEU A 581 -15.94 18.45 8.71
N GLN A 582 -16.01 18.06 9.98
CA GLN A 582 -17.07 18.46 10.92
C GLN A 582 -17.03 19.97 11.24
N ASN A 583 -15.85 20.57 11.18
CA ASN A 583 -15.65 21.99 11.45
C ASN A 583 -15.69 22.88 10.19
N SER A 584 -15.92 22.31 9.01
CA SER A 584 -16.02 23.06 7.75
C SER A 584 -17.37 22.88 7.06
N PHE A 585 -17.62 23.69 6.03
CA PHE A 585 -18.78 23.59 5.14
C PHE A 585 -18.97 22.18 4.55
N LEU A 586 -17.90 21.41 4.39
CA LEU A 586 -17.94 20.08 3.78
C LEU A 586 -18.82 19.08 4.55
N LYS A 587 -19.08 19.28 5.85
CA LYS A 587 -20.05 18.46 6.61
C LYS A 587 -21.47 18.49 6.03
N ASN A 588 -21.84 19.58 5.36
CA ASN A 588 -23.15 19.74 4.73
C ASN A 588 -23.18 19.16 3.32
N VAL A 589 -22.01 18.94 2.72
CA VAL A 589 -21.86 18.41 1.36
C VAL A 589 -21.77 16.89 1.35
N PHE A 590 -21.13 16.30 2.35
CA PHE A 590 -20.92 14.85 2.46
C PHE A 590 -21.77 14.23 3.56
N ASP A 591 -22.30 13.03 3.32
CA ASP A 591 -22.97 12.24 4.36
C ASP A 591 -21.89 11.53 5.22
N ILE A 592 -21.48 12.16 6.32
CA ILE A 592 -20.42 11.67 7.24
C ILE A 592 -20.99 10.75 8.33
N ARG A 593 -22.14 10.09 8.08
CA ARG A 593 -22.80 9.19 9.03
C ARG A 593 -22.24 7.77 9.06
#